data_AF-A0A177QSA9-F1
#
_entry.id   AF-A0A177QSA9-F1
#
_cell.length_a   1.000
_cell.length_b   1.000
_cell.length_c   1.000
_cell.angle_alpha   90.00
_cell.angle_beta   90.00
_cell.angle_gamma   90.00
#
_symmetry.space_group_name_H-M   'P 1'
#
loop_
_entity.id
_entity.type
_entity.pdbx_description
1 polymer ?
#
loop_
_entity_poly.entity_id
_entity_poly.type
_entity_poly.pdbx_seq_one_letter_code
_entity_poly.pdbx_strand_id
1 'polypeptide(L)' 'MHGWRCPLCNSTAYAQAVVARPDGSAYKTEFFQCESCTVMFRHPGRFSRLGLPVRRWAADVEPSSLRDVHRFIKESAKGE' A
#
# COMPACT_ATOMS: atom_id res chain seq x y z
N MET A 1 20.33 12.82 8.52
CA MET A 1 19.55 11.59 8.79
C MET A 1 18.48 11.44 7.73
N HIS A 2 18.52 10.41 6.89
CA HIS A 2 17.47 10.16 5.91
C HIS A 2 16.28 9.49 6.61
N GLY A 3 15.27 10.28 6.98
CA GLY A 3 14.05 9.79 7.62
C GLY A 3 13.26 8.84 6.72
N TRP A 4 12.44 7.99 7.33
CA TRP A 4 11.51 7.10 6.62
C TRP A 4 10.55 7.91 5.73
N ARG A 5 10.27 7.39 4.55
CA ARG A 5 9.19 7.88 3.66
C ARG A 5 8.41 6.71 3.10
N CYS A 6 7.10 6.85 3.05
CA CYS A 6 6.21 5.89 2.42
C CYS A 6 6.42 5.90 0.90
N PRO A 7 6.76 4.79 0.24
CA PRO A 7 6.92 4.73 -1.21
C PRO A 7 5.60 4.90 -1.98
N LEU A 8 4.45 4.75 -1.32
CA LEU A 8 3.13 4.84 -1.94
C LEU A 8 2.53 6.26 -1.89
N CYS A 9 2.63 6.94 -0.75
CA CYS A 9 2.01 8.27 -0.54
C CYS A 9 2.99 9.37 -0.13
N ASN A 10 4.29 9.07 0.00
CA ASN A 10 5.34 10.01 0.39
C ASN A 10 5.25 10.62 1.82
N SER A 11 4.30 10.15 2.64
CA SER A 11 4.25 10.52 4.07
C SER A 11 5.54 10.13 4.80
N THR A 12 5.91 10.90 5.81
CA THR A 12 7.08 10.70 6.68
C THR A 12 6.73 10.09 8.03
N ALA A 13 5.44 9.84 8.30
CA ALA A 13 4.97 9.32 9.58
C ALA A 13 4.47 7.87 9.48
N TYR A 14 4.91 7.06 10.44
CA TYR A 14 4.47 5.68 10.64
C TYR A 14 4.39 5.35 12.13
N ALA A 15 3.51 4.40 12.46
CA ALA A 15 3.33 3.88 13.82
C ALA A 15 3.38 2.35 13.82
N GLN A 16 3.66 1.73 14.98
CA GLN A 16 3.47 0.29 15.17
C GLN A 16 1.97 -0.01 15.17
N ALA A 17 1.53 -1.01 14.40
CA ALA A 17 0.12 -1.37 14.34
C ALA A 17 -0.31 -2.02 15.66
N VAL A 18 -1.38 -1.48 16.23
CA VAL A 18 -1.99 -1.92 17.49
C VAL A 18 -3.39 -2.42 17.19
N VAL A 19 -3.72 -3.61 17.68
CA VAL A 19 -5.05 -4.21 17.49
C VAL A 19 -5.80 -4.19 18.82
N ALA A 20 -6.94 -3.50 18.83
CA ALA A 20 -7.86 -3.49 19.95
C ALA A 20 -8.63 -4.81 20.01
N ARG A 21 -8.88 -5.30 21.22
CA ARG A 21 -9.70 -6.47 21.50
C ARG A 21 -11.09 -6.04 22.01
N PRO A 22 -12.11 -6.88 21.85
CA PRO A 22 -13.46 -6.57 22.36
C PRO A 22 -13.52 -6.35 23.87
N ASP A 23 -12.58 -6.91 24.63
CA ASP A 23 -12.46 -6.74 26.08
C ASP A 23 -11.84 -5.40 26.51
N GLY A 24 -11.53 -4.52 25.55
CA GLY A 24 -10.93 -3.21 25.79
C GLY A 24 -9.40 -3.23 25.91
N SER A 25 -8.78 -4.41 25.92
CA SER A 25 -7.32 -4.52 25.85
C SER A 25 -6.80 -4.30 24.43
N ALA A 26 -5.49 -4.08 24.28
CA ALA A 26 -4.86 -3.96 22.97
C ALA A 26 -3.51 -4.67 22.96
N TYR A 27 -3.12 -5.21 21.81
CA TYR A 27 -1.79 -5.79 21.63
C TYR A 27 -1.05 -5.14 20.47
N LYS A 28 0.27 -4.98 20.65
CA LYS A 28 1.18 -4.52 19.60
C LYS A 28 1.47 -5.66 18.66
N THR A 29 1.39 -5.39 17.36
CA THR A 29 1.77 -6.36 16.32
C THR A 29 3.24 -6.19 15.94
N GLU A 30 3.78 -7.13 15.17
CA GLU A 30 5.10 -7.00 14.52
C GLU A 30 5.09 -6.02 13.33
N PHE A 31 3.92 -5.52 12.93
CA PHE A 31 3.76 -4.66 11.78
C PHE A 31 3.77 -3.18 12.17
N PHE A 32 4.17 -2.36 11.21
CA PHE A 32 4.03 -0.92 11.21
C PHE A 32 2.99 -0.52 10.17
N GLN A 33 2.41 0.66 10.32
CA GLN A 33 1.48 1.26 9.36
C GLN A 33 1.89 2.69 9.03
N CYS A 34 1.68 3.10 7.78
CA CYS A 34 1.74 4.51 7.43
C CYS A 34 0.54 5.24 8.03
N GLU A 35 0.76 6.37 8.71
CA GLU A 35 -0.34 7.13 9.33
C GLU A 35 -1.23 7.86 8.32
N SER A 36 -0.79 7.98 7.05
CA SER A 36 -1.54 8.69 6.01
C SER A 36 -2.33 7.75 5.09
N CYS A 37 -1.69 6.71 4.52
CA CYS A 37 -2.35 5.82 3.56
C CYS A 37 -2.63 4.42 4.11
N THR A 38 -2.44 4.21 5.42
CA THR A 38 -2.73 2.97 6.18
C THR A 38 -2.05 1.69 5.71
N VAL A 39 -1.18 1.75 4.69
CA VAL A 39 -0.39 0.58 4.24
C VAL A 39 0.42 0.00 5.39
N MET A 40 0.33 -1.32 5.56
CA MET A 40 1.06 -2.07 6.58
C MET A 40 2.36 -2.66 6.03
N PHE A 41 3.41 -2.71 6.86
CA PHE A 41 4.72 -3.23 6.50
C PHE A 41 5.50 -3.70 7.73
N ARG A 42 6.45 -4.64 7.57
CA ARG A 42 7.22 -5.18 8.71
C ARG A 42 8.45 -4.39 9.11
N HIS A 43 9.12 -3.73 8.17
CA HIS A 43 10.41 -3.10 8.45
C HIS A 43 10.50 -1.73 7.76
N PRO A 44 10.52 -0.61 8.52
CA PRO A 44 10.52 0.74 7.94
C PRO A 44 11.63 0.94 6.91
N GLY A 45 12.87 0.57 7.26
CA GLY A 45 14.02 0.70 6.36
C GLY A 45 13.95 -0.13 5.07
N ARG A 46 13.34 -1.33 5.08
CA ARG A 46 13.17 -2.15 3.87
C ARG A 46 12.00 -1.63 3.03
N PHE A 47 10.92 -1.20 3.69
CA PHE A 47 9.74 -0.67 3.04
C PHE A 47 10.03 0.63 2.26
N SER A 48 10.76 1.58 2.85
CA SER A 48 11.15 2.80 2.13
C SER A 48 11.98 2.53 0.88
N ARG A 49 12.73 1.42 0.82
CA ARG A 49 13.52 1.01 -0.35
C ARG A 49 12.67 0.41 -1.48
N LEU A 50 11.42 0.01 -1.21
CA LEU A 50 10.49 -0.51 -2.23
C LEU A 50 10.03 0.55 -3.23
N GLY A 51 10.28 1.83 -2.99
CA GLY A 51 9.94 2.90 -3.92
C GLY A 51 10.57 2.74 -5.30
N LEU A 52 11.72 2.05 -5.41
CA LEU A 52 12.37 1.79 -6.70
C LEU A 52 11.69 0.63 -7.47
N PRO A 53 11.47 -0.57 -6.88
CA PRO A 53 10.69 -1.62 -7.53
C PRO A 53 9.26 -1.19 -7.88
N VAL A 54 8.51 -0.56 -6.97
CA VAL A 54 7.10 -0.20 -7.22
C VAL A 54 6.98 0.83 -8.35
N ARG A 55 7.87 1.83 -8.41
CA ARG A 55 7.90 2.79 -9.53
C ARG A 55 8.27 2.12 -10.85
N ARG A 56 9.16 1.14 -10.83
CA ARG A 56 9.52 0.37 -12.03
C ARG A 56 8.33 -0.45 -12.53
N TRP A 57 7.66 -1.20 -11.64
CA TRP A 57 6.42 -1.92 -11.98
C TRP A 57 5.31 -0.99 -12.46
N ALA A 58 5.09 0.15 -11.79
CA ALA A 58 4.10 1.14 -12.21
C ALA A 58 4.48 1.86 -13.52
N ALA A 59 5.75 1.87 -13.92
CA ALA A 59 6.19 2.36 -15.21
C ALA A 59 6.06 1.28 -16.31
N ASP A 60 6.21 0.00 -15.94
CA ASP A 60 6.01 -1.15 -16.84
C ASP A 60 4.51 -1.44 -17.06
N VAL A 61 3.65 -1.01 -16.13
CA VAL A 61 2.20 -0.95 -16.31
C VAL A 61 1.88 0.40 -16.93
N GLU A 62 1.77 0.46 -18.26
CA GLU A 62 1.00 1.56 -18.85
C GLU A 62 -0.39 1.51 -18.20
N PRO A 63 -0.88 2.60 -17.58
CA PRO A 63 -2.24 2.62 -17.09
C PRO A 63 -3.12 2.39 -18.31
N SER A 64 -3.67 1.17 -18.44
CA SER A 64 -4.79 0.94 -19.34
C SER A 64 -5.80 2.01 -18.97
N SER A 65 -6.16 2.84 -19.94
CA SER A 65 -6.98 4.01 -19.65
C SER A 65 -8.23 3.54 -18.90
N LEU A 66 -8.84 4.36 -18.04
CA LEU A 66 -10.08 3.95 -17.35
C LEU A 66 -11.14 3.43 -18.34
N ARG A 67 -11.09 3.90 -19.60
CA ARG A 67 -11.92 3.41 -20.71
C ARG A 67 -11.63 1.96 -21.10
N ASP A 68 -10.37 1.53 -21.07
CA ASP A 68 -9.96 0.16 -21.40
C ASP A 68 -10.31 -0.82 -20.27
N VAL A 69 -10.17 -0.40 -19.01
CA VAL A 69 -10.63 -1.18 -17.85
C VAL A 69 -12.15 -1.42 -17.92
N HIS A 70 -12.93 -0.38 -18.25
CA HIS A 70 -14.39 -0.50 -18.39
C HIS A 70 -14.80 -1.39 -19.57
N ARG A 71 -14.02 -1.40 -20.67
CA ARG A 71 -14.30 -2.24 -21.84
C ARG A 71 -14.13 -3.72 -21.51
N PHE A 72 -13.06 -4.09 -20.81
CA PHE A 72 -12.80 -5.46 -20.39
C PHE A 72 -13.95 -6.03 -19.55
N ILE A 73 -14.44 -5.28 -18.56
CA ILE A 73 -15.57 -5.70 -17.72
C ILE A 73 -16.83 -5.93 -18.56
N LYS A 74 -17.08 -5.07 -19.55
CA LYS A 74 -18.27 -5.16 -20.41
C LYS A 74 -18.21 -6.34 -21.39
N GLU A 75 -17.02 -6.72 -21.83
CA GLU A 75 -16.80 -7.86 -22.74
C GLU A 75 -16.82 -9.19 -21.97
N SER A 76 -16.26 -9.26 -20.77
CA SER A 76 -16.33 -10.45 -19.91
C SER A 76 -17.75 -10.77 -19.43
N ALA A 77 -18.62 -9.77 -19.30
CA ALA A 77 -20.02 -9.95 -18.91
C ALA A 77 -20.94 -10.41 -20.05
N LYS A 78 -20.42 -10.56 -21.28
CA LYS A 78 -21.21 -10.86 -22.49
C LYS A 78 -21.03 -12.30 -23.00
N GLY A 79 -20.26 -13.10 -22.27
CA GLY A 79 -19.99 -14.51 -22.58
C GLY A 79 -20.47 -15.43 -21.47
N GLU A 80 -21.78 -15.44 -21.20
CA GLU A 80 -22.50 -16.54 -20.56
C GLU A 80 -23.92 -16.62 -21.14
#